data_AF-A0A4R2HWA5-F1
#
_entry.id   AF-A0A4R2HWA5-F1
#
_cell.length_a   1.000
_cell.length_b   1.000
_cell.length_c   1.000
_cell.angle_alpha   90.00
_cell.angle_beta   90.00
_cell.angle_gamma   90.00
#
_symmetry.space_group_name_H-M   'P 1'
#
loop_
_entity.id
_entity.type
_entity.pdbx_description
1 polymer ?
#
loop_
_entity_poly.entity_id
_entity_poly.type
_entity_poly.pdbx_seq_one_letter_code
_entity_poly.pdbx_strand_id
1 'polypeptide(L)'
;MIQRAKAAGLSLDQIRRMFDAPSGPERKQILVEQDTALDEQIRQAQESKRLIGHALTCEAPDFTECPHFQSMIAELSPRTG
;
A
#
# COMPACT_ATOMS: atom_id res chain seq x y z
N MET A 1 22.36 5.68 1.98
CA MET A 1 21.43 6.05 0.88
C MET A 1 20.66 4.83 0.37
N ILE A 2 21.31 3.80 -0.17
CA ILE A 2 20.62 2.60 -0.73
C ILE A 2 19.68 1.92 0.28
N GLN A 3 20.14 1.66 1.51
CA GLN A 3 19.29 1.04 2.54
C GLN A 3 18.03 1.86 2.87
N ARG A 4 18.12 3.20 2.84
CA ARG A 4 16.97 4.07 3.07
C ARG A 4 16.02 4.07 1.88
N ALA A 5 16.55 4.02 0.65
CA ALA A 5 15.74 3.91 -0.55
C ALA A 5 14.98 2.57 -0.61
N LYS A 6 15.62 1.46 -0.24
CA LYS A 6 14.93 0.16 -0.12
C LYS A 6 13.86 0.18 0.98
N ALA A 7 14.13 0.80 2.12
CA ALA A 7 13.15 0.96 3.18
C ALA A 7 11.95 1.82 2.75
N ALA A 8 12.15 2.78 1.85
CA ALA A 8 11.11 3.56 1.20
C ALA A 8 10.42 2.83 0.02
N GLY A 9 10.66 1.53 -0.15
CA GLY A 9 9.98 0.72 -1.16
C GLY A 9 10.56 0.81 -2.57
N LEU A 10 11.68 1.51 -2.80
CA LEU A 10 12.33 1.52 -4.11
C LEU A 10 12.98 0.17 -4.41
N SER A 11 12.74 -0.34 -5.62
CA SER A 11 13.47 -1.49 -6.16
C SER A 11 14.93 -1.15 -6.45
N LEU A 12 15.78 -2.17 -6.55
CA LEU A 12 17.19 -1.97 -6.90
C LEU A 12 17.34 -1.32 -8.30
N ASP A 13 16.45 -1.63 -9.23
CA ASP A 13 16.40 -1.00 -10.56
C ASP A 13 16.00 0.47 -10.51
N GLN A 14 15.02 0.85 -9.68
CA GLN A 14 14.68 2.27 -9.47
C GLN A 14 15.83 3.03 -8.81
N ILE A 15 16.48 2.42 -7.81
CA ILE A 15 17.66 3.00 -7.16
C ILE A 15 18.80 3.20 -8.16
N ARG A 16 19.04 2.21 -9.02
CA ARG A 16 20.03 2.29 -10.10
C ARG A 16 19.70 3.42 -11.08
N ARG A 17 18.47 3.48 -11.59
CA ARG A 17 18.00 4.55 -12.49
C ARG A 17 18.14 5.94 -11.85
N MET A 18 17.89 6.06 -10.55
CA MET A 18 18.04 7.32 -9.82
C MET A 18 19.51 7.78 -9.75
N PHE A 19 20.46 6.85 -9.58
CA PHE A 19 21.89 7.18 -9.62
C PHE A 19 22.40 7.45 -11.04
N ASP A 20 21.90 6.70 -12.03
CA ASP A 20 22.27 6.83 -13.44
C ASP A 20 21.62 8.06 -14.11
N ALA A 21 20.58 8.64 -13.51
CA ALA A 21 19.88 9.79 -14.06
C ALA A 21 20.82 11.01 -14.23
N PRO A 22 20.95 11.55 -15.46
CA PRO A 22 21.85 12.66 -15.78
C PRO A 22 21.40 14.00 -15.18
N SER A 23 20.11 14.13 -14.82
CA SER A 23 19.52 15.41 -14.41
C SER A 23 18.67 15.31 -13.14
N GLY A 24 18.58 16.43 -12.42
CA GLY A 24 17.72 16.56 -11.24
C GLY A 24 16.22 16.28 -11.51
N PRO A 25 15.63 16.74 -12.63
CA PRO A 25 14.25 16.44 -13.00
C PRO A 25 13.96 14.94 -13.14
N GLU A 26 14.83 14.17 -13.80
CA GLU A 26 14.63 12.72 -13.96
C GLU A 26 14.68 11.98 -12.62
N ARG A 27 15.57 12.39 -11.70
CA ARG A 27 15.59 11.85 -10.34
C ARG A 27 14.29 12.13 -9.59
N LYS A 28 13.72 13.33 -9.76
CA LYS A 28 12.43 13.68 -9.14
C LYS A 28 11.29 12.84 -9.70
N GLN A 29 11.30 12.56 -11.00
CA GLN A 29 10.26 11.73 -11.62
C GLN A 29 10.21 10.32 -11.01
N ILE A 30 11.38 9.69 -10.80
CA ILE A 30 11.47 8.37 -10.13
C ILE A 30 10.91 8.41 -8.71
N LEU A 31 11.16 9.51 -7.98
CA LEU A 31 10.65 9.68 -6.63
C LEU A 31 9.13 9.90 -6.62
N VAL A 32 8.57 10.66 -7.57
CA VAL A 32 7.11 10.87 -7.70
C VAL A 32 6.38 9.55 -8.00
N GLU A 33 6.95 8.72 -8.88
CA GLU A 33 6.42 7.39 -9.16
C GLU A 33 6.40 6.51 -7.91
N GLN A 34 7.49 6.53 -7.14
CA GLN A 34 7.58 5.78 -5.89
C GLN A 34 6.62 6.30 -4.83
N ASP A 35 6.49 7.62 -4.70
CA ASP A 35 5.58 8.28 -3.76
C ASP A 35 4.13 7.84 -4.02
N THR A 36 3.71 7.89 -5.29
CA THR A 36 2.39 7.40 -5.72
C THR A 36 2.18 5.92 -5.39
N ALA A 37 3.21 5.08 -5.59
CA ALA A 37 3.13 3.66 -5.28
C ALA A 37 3.06 3.39 -3.77
N LEU A 38 3.74 4.20 -2.95
CA LEU A 38 3.66 4.13 -1.49
C LEU A 38 2.28 4.53 -0.99
N ASP A 39 1.69 5.58 -1.53
CA ASP A 39 0.34 6.01 -1.15
C ASP A 39 -0.69 4.90 -1.39
N GLU A 40 -0.61 4.23 -2.53
CA GLU A 40 -1.49 3.10 -2.83
C GLU A 40 -1.28 1.92 -1.86
N GLN A 41 -0.03 1.58 -1.55
CA GLN A 41 0.26 0.54 -0.56
C GLN A 41 -0.23 0.90 0.84
N ILE A 42 -0.07 2.15 1.25
CA ILE A 42 -0.55 2.66 2.53
C ILE A 42 -2.08 2.58 2.57
N ARG A 43 -2.77 2.97 1.49
CA ARG A 43 -4.23 2.88 1.39
C ARG A 43 -4.71 1.44 1.58
N GLN A 44 -4.12 0.49 0.86
CA GLN A 44 -4.44 -0.95 0.97
C GLN A 44 -4.13 -1.51 2.37
N ALA A 45 -3.02 -1.09 2.98
CA ALA A 45 -2.65 -1.50 4.33
C ALA A 45 -3.59 -0.92 5.39
N GLN A 46 -4.04 0.32 5.24
CA GLN A 46 -5.03 0.96 6.12
C GLN A 46 -6.38 0.25 6.03
N GLU A 47 -6.80 -0.11 4.83
CA GLU A 47 -8.01 -0.89 4.58
C GLU A 47 -7.97 -2.27 5.24
N SER A 48 -6.87 -3.00 5.04
CA SER A 48 -6.61 -4.28 5.70
C SER A 48 -6.62 -4.13 7.23
N LYS A 49 -6.01 -3.05 7.75
CA LYS A 49 -6.00 -2.75 9.18
C LYS A 49 -7.40 -2.45 9.72
N ARG A 50 -8.29 -1.82 8.95
CA ARG A 50 -9.69 -1.61 9.34
C ARG A 50 -10.44 -2.93 9.47
N LEU A 51 -10.26 -3.87 8.53
CA LEU A 51 -10.84 -5.21 8.64
C LEU A 51 -10.38 -5.94 9.90
N ILE A 52 -9.06 -5.97 10.11
CA ILE A 52 -8.47 -6.61 11.31
C ILE A 52 -8.99 -5.92 12.57
N GLY A 53 -9.05 -4.60 12.58
CA GLY A 53 -9.59 -3.81 13.69
C GLY A 53 -11.02 -4.21 14.02
N HIS A 54 -11.89 -4.31 13.00
CA HIS A 54 -13.26 -4.76 13.21
C HIS A 54 -13.34 -6.19 13.74
N ALA A 55 -12.60 -7.13 13.14
CA ALA A 55 -12.58 -8.53 13.58
C ALA A 55 -12.17 -8.67 15.05
N LEU A 56 -11.25 -7.82 15.53
CA LEU A 56 -10.79 -7.82 16.92
C LEU A 56 -11.80 -7.22 17.92
N THR A 57 -12.64 -6.28 17.49
CA THR A 57 -13.62 -5.58 18.35
C THR A 57 -15.06 -6.05 18.14
N CYS A 58 -15.30 -6.99 17.24
CA CYS A 58 -16.64 -7.44 16.89
C CYS A 58 -17.27 -8.17 18.09
N GLU A 59 -18.50 -7.79 18.43
CA GLU A 59 -19.27 -8.44 19.51
C GLU A 59 -19.99 -9.70 19.02
N ALA A 60 -19.98 -9.96 17.71
CA ALA A 60 -20.58 -11.18 17.15
C ALA A 60 -19.83 -12.42 17.68
N PRO A 61 -20.54 -13.54 17.95
CA PRO A 61 -19.91 -14.80 18.35
C PRO A 61 -18.88 -15.30 17.33
N ASP A 62 -19.16 -15.03 16.05
CA ASP A 62 -18.24 -15.19 14.93
C ASP A 62 -18.26 -13.92 14.07
N PHE A 63 -17.11 -13.23 13.99
CA PHE A 63 -16.99 -12.01 13.19
C PHE A 63 -17.17 -12.26 11.69
N THR A 64 -16.99 -13.50 11.21
CA THR A 64 -17.19 -13.87 9.80
C THR A 64 -18.68 -13.90 9.42
N GLU A 65 -19.56 -14.09 10.40
CA GLU A 65 -21.03 -13.99 10.24
C GLU A 65 -21.53 -12.55 10.38
N CYS A 66 -20.67 -11.60 10.78
CA CYS A 66 -21.05 -10.20 10.92
C CYS A 66 -21.37 -9.56 9.56
N PRO A 67 -22.60 -9.04 9.35
CA PRO A 67 -22.98 -8.41 8.09
C PRO A 67 -22.13 -7.18 7.74
N HIS A 68 -21.64 -6.47 8.77
CA HIS A 68 -20.75 -5.33 8.58
C HIS A 68 -19.38 -5.77 8.06
N PHE A 69 -18.80 -6.82 8.66
CA PHE A 69 -17.52 -7.38 8.21
C PHE A 69 -17.60 -7.90 6.77
N GLN A 70 -18.68 -8.61 6.41
CA GLN A 70 -18.91 -9.08 5.04
C GLN A 70 -19.02 -7.92 4.04
N SER A 71 -19.73 -6.84 4.42
CA SER A 71 -19.81 -5.62 3.59
C SER A 71 -18.44 -4.98 3.38
N MET A 72 -17.62 -4.88 4.44
CA MET A 72 -16.26 -4.35 4.33
C MET A 72 -15.37 -5.19 3.41
N ILE A 73 -15.49 -6.53 3.44
CA ILE A 73 -14.75 -7.40 2.51
C ILE A 73 -15.21 -7.20 1.06
N ALA A 74 -16.52 -7.04 0.83
CA ALA A 74 -17.07 -6.81 -0.49
C ALA A 74 -16.58 -5.48 -1.11
N GLU A 75 -16.40 -4.45 -0.28
CA GLU A 75 -15.84 -3.16 -0.71
C GLU A 75 -14.35 -3.23 -1.08
N LEU A 76 -13.60 -4.15 -0.46
CA LEU A 76 -12.15 -4.32 -0.66
C LEU A 76 -11.80 -5.31 -1.76
N SER A 77 -12.73 -6.21 -2.09
CA SER A 77 -12.55 -7.09 -3.23
C SER A 77 -12.47 -6.22 -4.47
N PRO A 78 -11.34 -6.25 -5.23
CA PRO A 78 -11.28 -5.53 -6.48
C PRO A 78 -12.47 -5.98 -7.31
N ARG A 79 -13.24 -5.02 -7.83
CA ARG A 79 -14.22 -5.28 -8.89
C ARG A 79 -13.45 -5.93 -10.03
N THR A 80 -13.35 -7.24 -10.00
CA THR A 80 -12.73 -8.04 -11.04
C THR A 80 -13.74 -8.03 -12.15
N GLY A 81 -13.54 -7.12 -13.10
CA GLY A 81 -14.32 -6.93 -14.32
C GLY A 81 -13.36 -6.66 -15.46
#